data_AF-A0A6M0FRB2-F1
#
_entry.id   AF-A0A6M0FRB2-F1
#
_cell.length_a   1.000
_cell.length_b   1.000
_cell.length_c   1.000
_cell.angle_alpha   90.00
_cell.angle_beta   90.00
_cell.angle_gamma   90.00
#
_symmetry.space_group_name_H-M   'P 1'
#
loop_
_entity.id
_entity.type
_entity.pdbx_description
1 polymer ?
#
loop_
_entity_poly.entity_id
_entity_poly.type
_entity_poly.pdbx_seq_one_letter_code
_entity_poly.pdbx_strand_id
1 'polypeptide(L)'
;MNQYFYRIIIPDENTVRVQKITPQSNNPEQLPGKLNLTKINDKMREIIKAPDNLKGEQITKVGEVLFEALFDSQLREYFLAYYQEIVKNKQKNLAVVLEINERAMPEVVAYPWELMCLPEKYNQGEIYFSTDRKLSFYRCRYQLKESEKVSIKINKGEQLKIALVVSRPTADSQLSNVEYEPVQKYLKRVDVEQEQVKFLGVMDSLDFYEIVERLEANKPDIFHFIGHGQLIEKDGEEVGQIAFANEFGKADWKDAKTFGRLFNGHTPKIVILQACETGKQSETNAFSSVASRLMLQGIPVVIAMQYKISNLTAVSFVKEFYSRIIKGDSVEEAVQKARFKLSIENGYERRDFATPVIFMGVQDGHLFESIPPTISESEETEDLNPSDTETLVDILIRSSRVNTLSSRRSLCISIQVNPDDTGFMENIAPRDFAEQLIDLLQKTRNFFALCKLCQRIAPIVPGFRTELNSIQNKLNCNQYE
;
A
#
# COMPACT_ATOMS: atom_id res chain seq x y z
N MET A 1 -12.24 4.35 12.73
CA MET A 1 -11.51 3.49 11.77
C MET A 1 -12.51 2.91 10.79
N ASN A 2 -12.32 3.10 9.47
CA ASN A 2 -13.20 2.51 8.44
C ASN A 2 -12.58 1.26 7.80
N GLN A 3 -11.60 0.66 8.47
CA GLN A 3 -10.74 -0.42 7.97
C GLN A 3 -11.00 -1.70 8.75
N TYR A 4 -10.94 -2.83 8.04
CA TYR A 4 -11.05 -4.17 8.62
C TYR A 4 -9.65 -4.72 8.88
N PHE A 5 -9.42 -5.31 10.04
CA PHE A 5 -8.14 -5.94 10.38
C PHE A 5 -8.31 -7.43 10.66
N TYR A 6 -7.29 -8.19 10.28
CA TYR A 6 -7.03 -9.57 10.69
C TYR A 6 -5.63 -9.61 11.28
N ARG A 7 -5.53 -9.55 12.61
CA ARG A 7 -4.25 -9.57 13.33
C ARG A 7 -3.87 -11.01 13.64
N ILE A 8 -2.65 -11.40 13.28
CA ILE A 8 -2.02 -12.69 13.55
C ILE A 8 -0.94 -12.44 14.60
N ILE A 9 -1.10 -13.03 15.78
CA ILE A 9 -0.25 -12.80 16.94
C ILE A 9 0.45 -14.12 17.30
N ILE A 10 1.77 -14.10 17.32
CA ILE A 10 2.62 -15.25 17.66
C ILE A 10 3.34 -14.97 18.99
N PRO A 11 2.76 -15.36 20.13
CA PRO A 11 3.35 -15.10 21.45
C PRO A 11 4.55 -16.00 21.78
N ASP A 12 4.56 -17.23 21.26
CA ASP A 12 5.52 -18.31 21.55
C ASP A 12 5.59 -19.31 20.38
N GLU A 13 6.48 -20.29 20.49
CA GLU A 13 6.82 -21.25 19.42
C GLU A 13 5.71 -22.26 19.08
N ASN A 14 4.61 -22.30 19.85
CA ASN A 14 3.55 -23.30 19.71
C ASN A 14 2.18 -22.68 19.39
N THR A 15 2.02 -21.37 19.55
CA THR A 15 0.71 -20.72 19.57
C THR A 15 0.61 -19.65 18.50
N VAL A 16 -0.55 -19.61 17.82
CA VAL A 16 -1.00 -18.44 17.05
C VAL A 16 -2.32 -17.98 17.64
N ARG A 17 -2.54 -16.67 17.71
CA ARG A 17 -3.83 -16.08 18.05
C ARG A 17 -4.26 -15.15 16.95
N VAL A 18 -5.51 -15.21 16.56
CA VAL A 18 -6.09 -14.33 15.56
C VAL A 18 -7.12 -13.41 16.19
N GLN A 19 -7.10 -12.14 15.79
CA GLN A 19 -8.11 -11.14 16.13
C GLN A 19 -8.71 -10.52 14.87
N LYS A 20 -10.04 -10.48 14.80
CA LYS A 20 -10.77 -9.68 13.81
C LYS A 20 -11.18 -8.37 14.44
N ILE A 21 -10.83 -7.26 13.80
CA ILE A 21 -11.28 -5.93 14.21
C ILE A 21 -12.09 -5.35 13.07
N THR A 22 -13.30 -4.92 13.38
CA THR A 22 -14.21 -4.27 12.44
C THR A 22 -14.46 -2.82 12.91
N PRO A 23 -14.87 -1.91 12.01
CA PRO A 23 -15.27 -0.56 12.39
C PRO A 23 -16.35 -0.48 13.46
N GLN A 24 -17.18 -1.52 13.60
CA GLN A 24 -18.34 -1.54 14.51
C GLN A 24 -18.10 -2.29 15.83
N SER A 25 -16.97 -3.00 16.01
CA SER A 25 -16.73 -3.82 17.21
C SER A 25 -15.51 -3.35 17.99
N ASN A 26 -15.74 -2.99 19.26
CA ASN A 26 -14.69 -2.60 20.21
C ASN A 26 -14.07 -3.80 20.96
N ASN A 27 -14.65 -5.00 20.85
CA ASN A 27 -14.13 -6.22 21.47
C ASN A 27 -13.80 -7.25 20.39
N PRO A 28 -12.53 -7.37 19.97
CA PRO A 28 -12.15 -8.37 18.98
C PRO A 28 -12.23 -9.77 19.60
N GLU A 29 -13.01 -10.64 18.97
CA GLU A 29 -13.00 -12.07 19.27
C GLU A 29 -11.58 -12.62 19.00
N GLN A 30 -11.05 -13.38 19.96
CA GLN A 30 -9.75 -14.03 19.84
C GLN A 30 -9.95 -15.51 19.54
N LEU A 31 -9.39 -15.97 18.42
CA LEU A 31 -9.37 -17.38 18.07
C LEU A 31 -7.95 -17.92 18.24
N PRO A 32 -7.71 -18.87 19.17
CA PRO A 32 -6.43 -19.54 19.29
C PRO A 32 -6.26 -20.57 18.16
N GLY A 33 -5.01 -20.82 17.79
CA GLY A 33 -4.58 -21.90 16.92
C GLY A 33 -3.14 -22.29 17.21
N LYS A 34 -2.60 -23.21 16.41
CA LYS A 34 -1.25 -23.77 16.63
C LYS A 34 -0.24 -23.22 15.63
N LEU A 35 0.89 -22.73 16.14
CA LEU A 35 2.06 -22.46 15.32
C LEU A 35 2.72 -23.80 14.97
N ASN A 36 2.95 -24.05 13.68
CA ASN A 36 3.56 -25.29 13.23
C ASN A 36 4.89 -25.03 12.51
N LEU A 37 5.93 -24.69 13.28
CA LEU A 37 7.28 -24.44 12.75
C LEU A 37 7.93 -25.69 12.14
N THR A 38 7.41 -26.89 12.38
CA THR A 38 7.91 -28.13 11.73
C THR A 38 7.64 -28.15 10.22
N LYS A 39 6.66 -27.36 9.75
CA LYS A 39 6.43 -27.11 8.32
C LYS A 39 7.64 -26.45 7.67
N ILE A 40 8.32 -25.56 8.41
CA ILE A 40 9.58 -24.93 8.01
C ILE A 40 10.74 -25.86 8.41
N ASN A 41 10.83 -26.99 7.71
CA ASN A 41 11.88 -27.98 7.91
C ASN A 41 13.27 -27.46 7.51
N ASP A 42 14.32 -28.22 7.81
CA ASP A 42 15.72 -27.80 7.59
C ASP A 42 16.00 -27.40 6.14
N LYS A 43 15.45 -28.15 5.17
CA LYS A 43 15.57 -27.81 3.74
C LYS A 43 14.95 -26.45 3.43
N MET A 44 13.77 -26.15 3.98
CA MET A 44 13.13 -24.84 3.79
C MET A 44 13.93 -23.72 4.49
N ARG A 45 14.49 -24.00 5.67
CA ARG A 45 15.36 -23.05 6.38
C ARG A 45 16.62 -22.74 5.58
N GLU A 46 17.23 -23.73 4.94
CA GLU A 46 18.38 -23.54 4.05
C GLU A 46 18.02 -22.67 2.84
N ILE A 47 16.87 -22.91 2.20
CA ILE A 47 16.40 -22.10 1.07
C ILE A 47 16.14 -20.65 1.50
N ILE A 48 15.50 -20.44 2.66
CA ILE A 48 15.24 -19.10 3.20
C ILE A 48 16.55 -18.38 3.54
N LYS A 49 17.52 -19.08 4.14
CA LYS A 49 18.84 -18.54 4.49
C LYS A 49 19.74 -18.29 3.27
N ALA A 50 19.44 -18.91 2.13
CA ALA A 50 20.16 -18.72 0.87
C ALA A 50 19.26 -18.08 -0.20
N PRO A 51 18.99 -16.75 -0.13
CA PRO A 51 18.04 -16.09 -1.02
C PRO A 51 18.37 -16.19 -2.51
N ASP A 52 19.63 -16.43 -2.88
CA ASP A 52 20.01 -16.69 -4.28
C ASP A 52 19.32 -17.93 -4.86
N ASN A 53 18.92 -18.87 -3.99
CA ASN A 53 18.16 -20.08 -4.33
C ASN A 53 16.63 -19.85 -4.36
N LEU A 54 16.16 -18.71 -3.85
CA LEU A 54 14.74 -18.35 -3.80
C LEU A 54 14.30 -17.73 -5.14
N LYS A 55 14.05 -18.59 -6.13
CA LYS A 55 13.63 -18.25 -7.50
C LYS A 55 12.60 -19.25 -8.04
N GLY A 56 11.79 -18.83 -9.01
CA GLY A 56 10.80 -19.68 -9.66
C GLY A 56 9.82 -20.29 -8.65
N GLU A 57 9.49 -21.58 -8.83
CA GLU A 57 8.56 -22.31 -7.96
C GLU A 57 8.98 -22.35 -6.47
N GLN A 58 10.26 -22.13 -6.14
CA GLN A 58 10.69 -22.14 -4.73
C GLN A 58 10.07 -20.99 -3.94
N ILE A 59 9.81 -19.85 -4.59
CA ILE A 59 9.16 -18.69 -3.97
C ILE A 59 7.76 -19.08 -3.49
N THR A 60 6.95 -19.66 -4.38
CA THR A 60 5.60 -20.12 -4.06
C THR A 60 5.64 -21.21 -2.98
N LYS A 61 6.50 -22.22 -3.12
CA LYS A 61 6.63 -23.30 -2.12
C LYS A 61 6.99 -22.78 -0.72
N VAL A 62 7.91 -21.82 -0.62
CA VAL A 62 8.22 -21.16 0.65
C VAL A 62 7.01 -20.40 1.17
N GLY A 63 6.31 -19.64 0.31
CA GLY A 63 5.09 -18.93 0.65
C GLY A 63 3.98 -19.83 1.21
N GLU A 64 3.76 -20.98 0.59
CA GLU A 64 2.80 -21.99 1.04
C GLU A 64 3.18 -22.58 2.39
N VAL A 65 4.47 -22.89 2.59
CA VAL A 65 4.99 -23.42 3.86
C VAL A 65 4.85 -22.39 4.99
N LEU A 66 5.12 -21.12 4.73
CA LEU A 66 4.93 -20.04 5.70
C LEU A 66 3.44 -19.89 6.06
N PHE A 67 2.54 -20.01 5.09
CA PHE A 67 1.10 -20.04 5.36
C PHE A 67 0.72 -21.23 6.25
N GLU A 68 1.17 -22.45 5.93
CA GLU A 68 0.88 -23.64 6.73
C GLU A 68 1.48 -23.61 8.15
N ALA A 69 2.55 -22.85 8.36
CA ALA A 69 3.13 -22.66 9.67
C ALA A 69 2.21 -21.82 10.58
N LEU A 70 1.51 -20.82 10.02
CA LEU A 70 0.64 -19.90 10.77
C LEU A 70 -0.82 -20.36 10.85
N PHE A 71 -1.32 -21.01 9.80
CA PHE A 71 -2.73 -21.35 9.65
C PHE A 71 -2.93 -22.85 9.77
N ASP A 72 -3.26 -23.31 10.98
CA ASP A 72 -3.88 -24.63 11.14
C ASP A 72 -5.25 -24.69 10.44
N SER A 73 -5.91 -25.85 10.44
CA SER A 73 -7.19 -26.02 9.75
C SER A 73 -8.26 -25.02 10.22
N GLN A 74 -8.31 -24.74 11.52
CA GLN A 74 -9.31 -23.85 12.10
C GLN A 74 -9.02 -22.39 11.71
N LEU A 75 -7.78 -21.92 11.87
CA LEU A 75 -7.40 -20.56 11.51
C LEU A 75 -7.52 -20.31 10.01
N ARG A 76 -7.18 -21.31 9.18
CA ARG A 76 -7.34 -21.25 7.72
C ARG A 76 -8.79 -21.00 7.34
N GLU A 77 -9.73 -21.82 7.81
CA GLU A 77 -11.16 -21.66 7.53
C GLU A 77 -11.67 -20.30 8.05
N TYR A 78 -11.22 -19.90 9.24
CA TYR A 78 -11.59 -18.62 9.85
C TYR A 78 -11.09 -17.41 9.06
N PHE A 79 -9.89 -17.49 8.46
CA PHE A 79 -9.36 -16.49 7.55
C PHE A 79 -10.16 -16.45 6.25
N LEU A 80 -10.35 -17.60 5.59
CA LEU A 80 -11.01 -17.67 4.28
C LEU A 80 -12.46 -17.17 4.34
N ALA A 81 -13.19 -17.52 5.39
CA ALA A 81 -14.54 -16.99 5.61
C ALA A 81 -14.55 -15.46 5.74
N TYR A 82 -13.59 -14.90 6.47
CA TYR A 82 -13.50 -13.44 6.67
C TYR A 82 -13.02 -12.71 5.42
N TYR A 83 -12.05 -13.28 4.72
CA TYR A 83 -11.60 -12.79 3.43
C TYR A 83 -12.77 -12.77 2.44
N GLN A 84 -13.55 -13.85 2.34
CA GLN A 84 -14.74 -13.90 1.49
C GLN A 84 -15.76 -12.81 1.87
N GLU A 85 -16.05 -12.65 3.16
CA GLU A 85 -17.00 -11.65 3.65
C GLU A 85 -16.55 -10.22 3.33
N ILE A 86 -15.31 -9.86 3.68
CA ILE A 86 -14.82 -8.48 3.58
C ILE A 86 -14.40 -8.13 2.16
N VAL A 87 -13.57 -8.97 1.55
CA VAL A 87 -12.92 -8.68 0.27
C VAL A 87 -13.84 -9.00 -0.91
N LYS A 88 -14.55 -10.13 -0.89
CA LYS A 88 -15.39 -10.53 -2.03
C LYS A 88 -16.81 -9.97 -1.92
N ASN A 89 -17.47 -10.14 -0.78
CA ASN A 89 -18.88 -9.74 -0.63
C ASN A 89 -19.02 -8.22 -0.38
N LYS A 90 -18.26 -7.66 0.58
CA LYS A 90 -18.31 -6.21 0.90
C LYS A 90 -17.41 -5.35 0.01
N GLN A 91 -16.51 -5.96 -0.75
CA GLN A 91 -15.52 -5.28 -1.61
C GLN A 91 -14.63 -4.25 -0.89
N LYS A 92 -14.40 -4.45 0.42
CA LYS A 92 -13.58 -3.58 1.27
C LYS A 92 -12.14 -4.10 1.36
N ASN A 93 -11.24 -3.21 1.76
CA ASN A 93 -9.84 -3.57 2.01
C ASN A 93 -9.72 -4.25 3.39
N LEU A 94 -8.85 -5.25 3.48
CA LEU A 94 -8.55 -6.00 4.69
C LEU A 94 -7.05 -5.89 5.02
N ALA A 95 -6.74 -5.29 6.17
CA ALA A 95 -5.38 -5.23 6.69
C ALA A 95 -5.04 -6.53 7.42
N VAL A 96 -4.00 -7.23 6.98
CA VAL A 96 -3.45 -8.41 7.64
C VAL A 96 -2.19 -7.99 8.39
N VAL A 97 -2.23 -8.09 9.72
CA VAL A 97 -1.18 -7.58 10.60
C VAL A 97 -0.48 -8.74 11.27
N LEU A 98 0.85 -8.80 11.15
CA LEU A 98 1.66 -9.84 11.78
C LEU A 98 2.40 -9.29 13.00
N GLU A 99 2.14 -9.87 14.16
CA GLU A 99 2.80 -9.55 15.44
C GLU A 99 3.55 -10.79 15.94
N ILE A 100 4.86 -10.70 16.08
CA ILE A 100 5.70 -11.81 16.55
C ILE A 100 6.45 -11.36 17.78
N ASN A 101 6.49 -12.17 18.83
CA ASN A 101 7.29 -11.91 20.01
C ASN A 101 8.80 -11.95 19.69
N GLU A 102 9.34 -10.82 19.25
CA GLU A 102 10.71 -10.68 18.74
C GLU A 102 11.78 -10.99 19.78
N ARG A 103 11.46 -10.84 21.07
CA ARG A 103 12.37 -11.17 22.16
C ARG A 103 12.49 -12.67 22.38
N ALA A 104 11.39 -13.40 22.18
CA ALA A 104 11.36 -14.85 22.38
C ALA A 104 11.81 -15.62 21.14
N MET A 105 11.56 -15.09 19.94
CA MET A 105 11.73 -15.81 18.67
C MET A 105 12.34 -14.93 17.57
N PRO A 106 13.56 -14.41 17.74
CA PRO A 106 14.21 -13.55 16.74
C PRO A 106 14.37 -14.23 15.37
N GLU A 107 14.56 -15.55 15.34
CA GLU A 107 14.67 -16.34 14.11
C GLU A 107 13.34 -16.45 13.36
N VAL A 108 12.21 -16.47 14.06
CA VAL A 108 10.86 -16.51 13.46
C VAL A 108 10.51 -15.15 12.85
N VAL A 109 10.96 -14.05 13.48
CA VAL A 109 10.85 -12.70 12.92
C VAL A 109 11.60 -12.59 11.60
N ALA A 110 12.77 -13.22 11.47
CA ALA A 110 13.61 -13.13 10.29
C ALA A 110 13.03 -13.83 9.04
N TYR A 111 11.98 -14.65 9.18
CA TYR A 111 11.37 -15.30 8.02
C TYR A 111 10.71 -14.28 7.06
N PRO A 112 10.71 -14.57 5.75
CA PRO A 112 10.18 -13.67 4.72
C PRO A 112 8.67 -13.84 4.58
N TRP A 113 7.93 -13.46 5.62
CA TRP A 113 6.47 -13.58 5.69
C TRP A 113 5.74 -12.90 4.53
N GLU A 114 6.37 -11.96 3.85
CA GLU A 114 5.86 -11.30 2.64
C GLU A 114 5.68 -12.25 1.45
N LEU A 115 6.33 -13.43 1.46
CA LEU A 115 6.13 -14.47 0.46
C LEU A 115 4.85 -15.26 0.67
N MET A 116 4.20 -15.13 1.83
CA MET A 116 3.06 -15.95 2.23
C MET A 116 1.95 -15.93 1.18
N CYS A 117 1.54 -17.14 0.77
CA CYS A 117 0.44 -17.35 -0.15
C CYS A 117 -0.41 -18.56 0.25
N LEU A 118 -1.68 -18.55 -0.14
CA LEU A 118 -2.59 -19.66 0.09
C LEU A 118 -2.15 -20.88 -0.74
N PRO A 119 -1.93 -22.06 -0.12
CA PRO A 119 -1.52 -23.24 -0.86
C PRO A 119 -2.50 -23.70 -1.94
N GLU A 120 -1.98 -24.01 -3.11
CA GLU A 120 -2.75 -24.41 -4.30
C GLU A 120 -3.63 -25.65 -4.01
N LYS A 121 -3.12 -26.58 -3.20
CA LYS A 121 -3.81 -27.80 -2.78
C LYS A 121 -5.15 -27.57 -2.08
N TYR A 122 -5.42 -26.36 -1.58
CA TYR A 122 -6.71 -26.02 -0.96
C TYR A 122 -7.78 -25.64 -1.99
N ASN A 123 -7.42 -25.42 -3.26
CA ASN A 123 -8.33 -25.14 -4.37
C ASN A 123 -9.35 -24.02 -4.09
N GLN A 124 -8.89 -22.92 -3.47
CA GLN A 124 -9.72 -21.73 -3.17
C GLN A 124 -9.23 -20.47 -3.90
N GLY A 125 -8.56 -20.65 -5.04
CA GLY A 125 -7.92 -19.59 -5.80
C GLY A 125 -6.57 -19.16 -5.24
N GLU A 126 -5.95 -18.18 -5.89
CA GLU A 126 -4.65 -17.66 -5.52
C GLU A 126 -4.79 -16.44 -4.62
N ILE A 127 -4.25 -16.52 -3.40
CA ILE A 127 -4.16 -15.39 -2.49
C ILE A 127 -2.70 -15.22 -2.10
N TYR A 128 -2.04 -14.23 -2.69
CA TYR A 128 -0.71 -13.78 -2.27
C TYR A 128 -0.89 -12.57 -1.35
N PHE A 129 -0.53 -12.70 -0.09
CA PHE A 129 -0.88 -11.70 0.94
C PHE A 129 -0.27 -10.33 0.65
N SER A 130 0.92 -10.31 0.06
CA SER A 130 1.67 -9.09 -0.25
C SER A 130 1.31 -8.42 -1.57
N THR A 131 0.48 -9.04 -2.42
CA THR A 131 0.15 -8.51 -3.75
C THR A 131 -1.35 -8.52 -4.06
N ASP A 132 -2.19 -9.17 -3.24
CA ASP A 132 -3.64 -9.02 -3.36
C ASP A 132 -4.03 -7.54 -3.19
N ARG A 133 -4.71 -6.99 -4.19
CA ARG A 133 -5.06 -5.56 -4.29
C ARG A 133 -6.04 -5.09 -3.23
N LYS A 134 -6.72 -6.00 -2.55
CA LYS A 134 -7.68 -5.73 -1.48
C LYS A 134 -7.14 -6.11 -0.11
N LEU A 135 -5.91 -6.62 -0.03
CA LEU A 135 -5.21 -6.83 1.23
C LEU A 135 -4.22 -5.70 1.48
N SER A 136 -3.77 -5.56 2.73
CA SER A 136 -2.56 -4.82 3.07
C SER A 136 -1.82 -5.60 4.14
N PHE A 137 -0.64 -6.13 3.81
CA PHE A 137 0.14 -6.98 4.71
C PHE A 137 1.33 -6.23 5.29
N TYR A 138 1.37 -6.10 6.63
CA TYR A 138 2.46 -5.45 7.35
C TYR A 138 2.74 -6.09 8.72
N ARG A 139 3.93 -5.80 9.25
CA ARG A 139 4.39 -6.29 10.55
C ARG A 139 4.18 -5.21 11.62
N CYS A 140 3.85 -5.60 12.84
CA CYS A 140 3.67 -4.69 13.97
C CYS A 140 4.46 -5.20 15.18
N ARG A 141 4.94 -4.25 15.99
CA ARG A 141 5.59 -4.53 17.26
C ARG A 141 4.64 -5.34 18.15
N TYR A 142 5.14 -6.46 18.68
CA TYR A 142 4.41 -7.29 19.61
C TYR A 142 4.02 -6.51 20.88
N GLN A 143 2.74 -6.62 21.26
CA GLN A 143 2.15 -5.98 22.45
C GLN A 143 2.23 -4.45 22.47
N LEU A 144 2.32 -3.79 21.31
CA LEU A 144 2.15 -2.34 21.24
C LEU A 144 0.71 -1.96 21.62
N LYS A 145 0.54 -1.20 22.70
CA LYS A 145 -0.80 -0.77 23.13
C LYS A 145 -1.36 0.28 22.18
N GLU A 146 -2.68 0.31 22.04
CA GLU A 146 -3.35 1.32 21.21
C GLU A 146 -3.05 2.75 21.67
N SER A 147 -2.87 2.96 22.99
CA SER A 147 -2.46 4.25 23.57
C SER A 147 -1.03 4.67 23.23
N GLU A 148 -0.17 3.73 22.82
CA GLU A 148 1.22 4.01 22.43
C GLU A 148 1.35 4.29 20.93
N LYS A 149 0.28 4.03 20.15
CA LYS A 149 0.28 4.30 18.71
C LYS A 149 0.10 5.79 18.45
N VAL A 150 0.96 6.31 17.58
CA VAL A 150 0.95 7.72 17.18
C VAL A 150 0.22 7.91 15.84
N SER A 151 -0.26 9.13 15.60
CA SER A 151 -0.73 9.54 14.28
C SER A 151 0.44 10.04 13.45
N ILE A 152 0.47 9.67 12.16
CA ILE A 152 1.45 10.16 11.19
C ILE A 152 0.86 11.23 10.26
N LYS A 153 -0.30 11.81 10.59
CA LYS A 153 -0.87 12.87 9.75
C LYS A 153 0.04 14.09 9.69
N ILE A 154 0.14 14.68 8.51
CA ILE A 154 0.73 15.99 8.25
C ILE A 154 -0.29 17.03 8.72
N ASN A 155 0.17 18.09 9.38
CA ASN A 155 -0.74 19.12 9.84
C ASN A 155 -1.39 19.84 8.65
N LYS A 156 -2.63 20.28 8.81
CA LYS A 156 -3.36 20.99 7.77
C LYS A 156 -2.58 22.24 7.32
N GLY A 157 -2.33 22.34 6.02
CA GLY A 157 -1.58 23.44 5.41
C GLY A 157 -0.05 23.26 5.42
N GLU A 158 0.48 22.19 6.02
CA GLU A 158 1.89 21.83 5.90
C GLU A 158 2.14 20.91 4.70
N GLN A 159 3.35 21.00 4.15
CA GLN A 159 3.82 20.12 3.07
C GLN A 159 4.47 18.87 3.66
N LEU A 160 4.29 17.73 3.01
CA LEU A 160 5.02 16.49 3.31
C LEU A 160 6.51 16.68 2.97
N LYS A 161 7.37 16.78 3.98
CA LYS A 161 8.81 17.00 3.81
C LYS A 161 9.56 15.69 3.62
N ILE A 162 10.27 15.55 2.51
CA ILE A 162 11.03 14.35 2.17
C ILE A 162 12.52 14.68 2.18
N ALA A 163 13.30 14.01 3.02
CA ALA A 163 14.76 14.01 3.00
C ALA A 163 15.27 12.74 2.32
N LEU A 164 16.11 12.90 1.29
CA LEU A 164 16.84 11.80 0.66
C LEU A 164 18.28 11.82 1.17
N VAL A 165 18.65 10.82 1.97
CA VAL A 165 20.00 10.66 2.51
C VAL A 165 20.70 9.55 1.75
N VAL A 166 21.84 9.88 1.16
CA VAL A 166 22.62 8.96 0.35
C VAL A 166 24.01 8.83 0.96
N SER A 167 24.34 7.62 1.39
CA SER A 167 25.66 7.33 1.95
C SER A 167 26.56 6.70 0.89
N ARG A 168 27.57 7.45 0.42
CA ARG A 168 28.60 6.94 -0.51
C ARG A 168 29.99 7.11 0.11
N PRO A 169 30.49 6.09 0.83
CA PRO A 169 31.84 6.11 1.36
C PRO A 169 32.86 5.86 0.24
N THR A 170 33.10 6.87 -0.61
CA THR A 170 33.87 6.77 -1.86
C THR A 170 35.34 6.39 -1.68
N ALA A 171 35.90 6.53 -0.47
CA ALA A 171 37.26 6.13 -0.18
C ALA A 171 37.39 4.62 0.17
N ASP A 172 36.27 3.90 0.32
CA ASP A 172 36.27 2.46 0.51
C ASP A 172 36.02 1.73 -0.82
N SER A 173 37.09 1.24 -1.44
CA SER A 173 37.02 0.55 -2.73
C SER A 173 36.25 -0.78 -2.69
N GLN A 174 35.93 -1.31 -1.51
CA GLN A 174 35.13 -2.52 -1.38
C GLN A 174 33.63 -2.24 -1.47
N LEU A 175 33.22 -0.99 -1.22
CA LEU A 175 31.85 -0.56 -1.38
C LEU A 175 31.62 -0.09 -2.81
N SER A 176 30.49 -0.51 -3.34
CA SER A 176 30.08 -0.19 -4.70
C SER A 176 29.44 1.20 -4.75
N ASN A 177 29.29 1.75 -5.96
CA ASN A 177 28.61 3.04 -6.08
C ASN A 177 27.12 2.89 -5.72
N VAL A 178 26.55 3.92 -5.10
CA VAL A 178 25.13 3.98 -4.78
C VAL A 178 24.41 4.79 -5.85
N GLU A 179 23.51 4.15 -6.60
CA GLU A 179 22.68 4.83 -7.59
C GLU A 179 21.41 5.41 -6.94
N TYR A 180 21.19 6.71 -7.12
CA TYR A 180 20.08 7.43 -6.49
C TYR A 180 19.45 8.49 -7.38
N GLU A 181 20.10 8.84 -8.50
CA GLU A 181 19.73 9.90 -9.42
C GLU A 181 18.31 9.72 -9.98
N PRO A 182 17.83 8.50 -10.33
CA PRO A 182 16.45 8.32 -10.76
C PRO A 182 15.43 8.64 -9.67
N VAL A 183 15.74 8.32 -8.41
CA VAL A 183 14.90 8.64 -7.24
C VAL A 183 14.90 10.15 -7.02
N GLN A 184 16.08 10.78 -7.01
CA GLN A 184 16.22 12.22 -6.88
C GLN A 184 15.44 12.96 -7.98
N LYS A 185 15.56 12.54 -9.24
CA LYS A 185 14.87 13.16 -10.38
C LYS A 185 13.35 13.07 -10.21
N TYR A 186 12.85 11.92 -9.75
CA TYR A 186 11.44 11.75 -9.48
C TYR A 186 10.95 12.65 -8.33
N LEU A 187 11.67 12.70 -7.20
CA LEU A 187 11.30 13.55 -6.06
C LEU A 187 11.35 15.04 -6.39
N LYS A 188 12.36 15.49 -7.15
CA LYS A 188 12.41 16.88 -7.68
C LYS A 188 11.20 17.21 -8.55
N ARG A 189 10.78 16.28 -9.41
CA ARG A 189 9.60 16.47 -10.25
C ARG A 189 8.33 16.57 -9.40
N VAL A 190 8.18 15.68 -8.42
CA VAL A 190 7.06 15.69 -7.47
C VAL A 190 7.00 17.00 -6.68
N ASP A 191 8.13 17.51 -6.18
CA ASP A 191 8.23 18.81 -5.48
C ASP A 191 7.72 19.99 -6.33
N VAL A 192 7.91 19.92 -7.65
CA VAL A 192 7.44 20.95 -8.59
C VAL A 192 5.97 20.75 -8.97
N GLU A 193 5.54 19.50 -9.16
CA GLU A 193 4.20 19.17 -9.66
C GLU A 193 3.13 19.07 -8.56
N GLN A 194 3.51 18.90 -7.29
CA GLN A 194 2.60 18.61 -6.18
C GLN A 194 2.83 19.60 -5.04
N GLU A 195 1.97 20.61 -4.91
CA GLU A 195 2.10 21.68 -3.91
C GLU A 195 2.15 21.19 -2.46
N GLN A 196 1.58 20.02 -2.18
CA GLN A 196 1.56 19.39 -0.85
C GLN A 196 2.84 18.62 -0.49
N VAL A 197 3.84 18.57 -1.37
CA VAL A 197 5.11 17.87 -1.14
C VAL A 197 6.25 18.87 -1.12
N LYS A 198 7.19 18.70 -0.20
CA LYS A 198 8.45 19.43 -0.18
C LYS A 198 9.65 18.49 -0.23
N PHE A 199 10.42 18.51 -1.31
CA PHE A 199 11.70 17.81 -1.37
C PHE A 199 12.82 18.68 -0.80
N LEU A 200 13.50 18.21 0.25
CA LEU A 200 14.54 18.95 0.96
C LEU A 200 15.93 18.90 0.28
N GLY A 201 16.01 18.25 -0.88
CA GLY A 201 17.27 17.98 -1.56
C GLY A 201 17.93 16.67 -1.08
N VAL A 202 19.12 16.41 -1.62
CA VAL A 202 19.91 15.21 -1.29
C VAL A 202 20.96 15.57 -0.25
N MET A 203 21.00 14.81 0.83
CA MET A 203 22.10 14.79 1.79
C MET A 203 23.08 13.72 1.34
N ASP A 204 24.06 14.10 0.53
CA ASP A 204 24.97 13.19 -0.16
C ASP A 204 26.31 13.12 0.58
N SER A 205 26.65 11.94 1.08
CA SER A 205 27.90 11.65 1.80
C SER A 205 28.23 12.61 2.95
N LEU A 206 27.20 13.13 3.62
CA LEU A 206 27.36 13.88 4.86
C LEU A 206 27.80 12.94 5.99
N ASP A 207 28.58 13.49 6.92
CA ASP A 207 28.91 12.73 8.12
C ASP A 207 27.70 12.54 9.03
N PHE A 208 27.83 11.61 9.99
CA PHE A 208 26.73 11.25 10.88
C PHE A 208 26.17 12.45 11.66
N TYR A 209 27.01 13.39 12.09
CA TYR A 209 26.60 14.55 12.87
C TYR A 209 25.97 15.65 12.00
N GLU A 210 26.50 15.88 10.80
CA GLU A 210 25.89 16.78 9.82
C GLU A 210 24.46 16.33 9.45
N ILE A 211 24.23 15.01 9.35
CA ILE A 211 22.87 14.47 9.15
C ILE A 211 21.98 14.84 10.34
N VAL A 212 22.44 14.69 11.59
CA VAL A 212 21.69 15.10 12.79
C VAL A 212 21.27 16.56 12.69
N GLU A 213 22.21 17.47 12.42
CA GLU A 213 21.91 18.91 12.31
C GLU A 213 20.88 19.20 11.22
N ARG A 214 20.97 18.52 10.07
CA ARG A 214 20.00 18.69 8.98
C ARG A 214 18.62 18.13 9.32
N LEU A 215 18.53 17.04 10.07
CA LEU A 215 17.24 16.51 10.53
C LEU A 215 16.58 17.44 11.52
N GLU A 216 17.34 18.00 12.47
CA GLU A 216 16.82 18.96 13.45
C GLU A 216 16.37 20.27 12.81
N ALA A 217 17.14 20.78 11.85
CA ALA A 217 16.82 22.03 11.16
C ALA A 217 15.61 21.92 10.23
N ASN A 218 15.51 20.82 9.46
CA ASN A 218 14.49 20.70 8.41
C ASN A 218 13.25 19.93 8.84
N LYS A 219 13.36 19.10 9.89
CA LYS A 219 12.29 18.27 10.44
C LYS A 219 11.52 17.48 9.37
N PRO A 220 12.18 16.58 8.62
CA PRO A 220 11.52 15.82 7.56
C PRO A 220 10.47 14.84 8.10
N ASP A 221 9.38 14.69 7.38
CA ASP A 221 8.36 13.68 7.66
C ASP A 221 8.79 12.30 7.18
N ILE A 222 9.48 12.24 6.04
CA ILE A 222 10.03 11.02 5.47
C ILE A 222 11.56 11.13 5.40
N PHE A 223 12.24 10.18 6.06
CA PHE A 223 13.67 9.96 5.93
C PHE A 223 13.91 8.76 5.00
N HIS A 224 14.37 9.03 3.78
CA HIS A 224 14.66 7.99 2.80
C HIS A 224 16.17 7.82 2.69
N PHE A 225 16.68 6.70 3.20
CA PHE A 225 18.10 6.34 3.15
C PHE A 225 18.38 5.38 1.99
N ILE A 226 19.44 5.67 1.23
CA ILE A 226 20.02 4.76 0.25
C ILE A 226 21.50 4.59 0.57
N GLY A 227 21.94 3.34 0.75
CA GLY A 227 23.34 3.06 1.07
C GLY A 227 23.63 1.58 1.28
N HIS A 228 24.66 1.32 2.08
CA HIS A 228 25.16 -0.03 2.36
C HIS A 228 24.85 -0.47 3.79
N GLY A 229 24.63 -1.77 3.94
CA GLY A 229 24.53 -2.45 5.22
C GLY A 229 25.63 -3.48 5.39
N GLN A 230 25.81 -4.03 6.58
CA GLN A 230 26.54 -5.27 6.78
C GLN A 230 26.03 -5.99 8.03
N LEU A 231 26.10 -7.31 8.01
CA LEU A 231 25.80 -8.13 9.17
C LEU A 231 27.14 -8.62 9.73
N ILE A 232 27.43 -8.30 10.99
CA ILE A 232 28.62 -8.75 11.69
C ILE A 232 28.22 -9.64 12.87
N GLU A 233 29.07 -10.61 13.20
CA GLU A 233 28.93 -11.33 14.47
C GLU A 233 29.62 -10.53 15.58
N LYS A 234 28.89 -10.24 16.65
CA LYS A 234 29.42 -9.57 17.83
C LYS A 234 28.82 -10.21 19.08
N ASP A 235 29.69 -10.69 19.97
CA ASP A 235 29.29 -11.35 21.22
C ASP A 235 28.34 -12.55 21.03
N GLY A 236 28.48 -13.27 19.90
CA GLY A 236 27.62 -14.41 19.54
C GLY A 236 26.25 -14.02 18.94
N GLU A 237 26.02 -12.73 18.70
CA GLU A 237 24.81 -12.22 18.04
C GLU A 237 25.12 -11.61 16.67
N GLU A 238 24.21 -11.80 15.71
CA GLU A 238 24.26 -11.08 14.43
C GLU A 238 23.77 -9.64 14.61
N VAL A 239 24.64 -8.67 14.34
CA VAL A 239 24.38 -7.24 14.46
C VAL A 239 24.39 -6.59 13.09
N GLY A 240 23.25 -6.02 12.69
CA GLY A 240 23.13 -5.21 11.48
C GLY A 240 23.74 -3.82 11.69
N GLN A 241 24.58 -3.40 10.76
CA GLN A 241 25.18 -2.06 10.70
C GLN A 241 24.89 -1.40 9.35
N ILE A 242 24.74 -0.07 9.37
CA ILE A 242 24.58 0.78 8.18
C ILE A 242 25.83 1.64 8.02
N ALA A 243 26.35 1.74 6.80
CA ALA A 243 27.49 2.60 6.51
C ALA A 243 27.05 4.05 6.33
N PHE A 244 27.72 4.96 7.02
CA PHE A 244 27.75 6.40 6.70
C PHE A 244 29.10 6.75 6.07
N ALA A 245 29.19 7.90 5.42
CA ALA A 245 30.48 8.48 5.09
C ALA A 245 31.02 9.22 6.32
N ASN A 246 32.32 9.14 6.58
CA ASN A 246 32.98 10.08 7.50
C ASN A 246 33.65 11.23 6.72
N GLU A 247 34.26 12.17 7.44
CA GLU A 247 34.99 13.32 6.88
C GLU A 247 36.10 12.94 5.86
N PHE A 248 36.59 11.69 5.90
CA PHE A 248 37.61 11.17 4.97
C PHE A 248 37.00 10.35 3.81
N GLY A 249 35.67 10.32 3.69
CA GLY A 249 34.94 9.52 2.70
C GLY A 249 35.02 8.01 2.94
N LYS A 250 35.43 7.54 4.12
CA LYS A 250 35.45 6.12 4.50
C LYS A 250 34.14 5.71 5.17
N ALA A 251 33.85 4.42 5.15
CA ALA A 251 32.67 3.86 5.81
C ALA A 251 32.78 4.00 7.33
N ASP A 252 31.79 4.66 7.93
CA ASP A 252 31.55 4.71 9.36
C ASP A 252 30.31 3.85 9.67
N TRP A 253 30.55 2.63 10.15
CA TRP A 253 29.52 1.64 10.38
C TRP A 253 28.79 1.88 11.70
N LYS A 254 27.48 2.12 11.62
CA LYS A 254 26.62 2.34 12.79
C LYS A 254 25.64 1.19 12.96
N ASP A 255 25.60 0.62 14.15
CA ASP A 255 24.55 -0.34 14.52
C ASP A 255 23.18 0.34 14.63
N ALA A 256 22.10 -0.44 14.71
CA ALA A 256 20.75 0.11 14.82
C ALA A 256 20.57 1.04 16.03
N LYS A 257 21.26 0.75 17.14
CA LYS A 257 21.21 1.58 18.35
C LYS A 257 21.75 2.97 18.07
N THR A 258 22.88 3.05 17.39
CA THR A 258 23.53 4.31 17.04
C THR A 258 22.79 5.00 15.91
N PHE A 259 22.37 4.29 14.87
CA PHE A 259 21.53 4.82 13.78
C PHE A 259 20.26 5.50 14.33
N GLY A 260 19.57 4.85 15.27
CA GLY A 260 18.38 5.43 15.91
C GLY A 260 18.62 6.75 16.63
N ARG A 261 19.86 7.05 17.06
CA ARG A 261 20.20 8.33 17.68
C ARG A 261 20.04 9.52 16.72
N LEU A 262 20.04 9.29 15.41
CA LEU A 262 19.71 10.32 14.41
C LEU A 262 18.35 10.97 14.69
N PHE A 263 17.44 10.23 15.31
CA PHE A 263 16.03 10.61 15.43
C PHE A 263 15.65 11.14 16.83
N ASN A 264 16.64 11.31 17.72
CA ASN A 264 16.41 11.79 19.09
C ASN A 264 15.99 13.28 19.14
N GLY A 265 16.46 14.11 18.21
CA GLY A 265 16.10 15.53 18.12
C GLY A 265 14.84 15.79 17.28
N HIS A 266 14.65 15.00 16.22
CA HIS A 266 13.45 14.97 15.39
C HIS A 266 13.18 13.56 14.92
N THR A 267 11.97 13.06 15.14
CA THR A 267 11.55 11.70 14.76
C THR A 267 10.72 11.77 13.47
N PRO A 268 11.22 11.28 12.33
CA PRO A 268 10.44 11.18 11.11
C PRO A 268 9.23 10.28 11.29
N LYS A 269 8.18 10.54 10.54
CA LYS A 269 6.97 9.71 10.50
C LYS A 269 7.22 8.39 9.79
N ILE A 270 8.06 8.42 8.74
CA ILE A 270 8.45 7.25 7.95
C ILE A 270 9.97 7.23 7.77
N VAL A 271 10.58 6.07 8.03
CA VAL A 271 11.97 5.77 7.64
C VAL A 271 11.95 4.72 6.54
N ILE A 272 12.58 5.00 5.39
CA ILE A 272 12.76 4.05 4.29
C ILE A 272 14.23 3.70 4.21
N LEU A 273 14.53 2.40 4.30
CA LEU A 273 15.86 1.83 4.22
C LEU A 273 16.01 1.04 2.91
N GLN A 274 16.61 1.68 1.91
CA GLN A 274 16.84 1.08 0.61
C GLN A 274 18.31 0.63 0.48
N ALA A 275 18.50 -0.68 0.27
CA ALA A 275 19.80 -1.22 -0.10
C ALA A 275 20.12 -0.90 -1.58
N CYS A 276 21.40 -0.64 -1.89
CA CYS A 276 21.84 -0.49 -3.27
C CYS A 276 21.80 -1.83 -4.05
N GLU A 277 21.59 -1.79 -5.37
CA GLU A 277 21.56 -2.97 -6.26
C GLU A 277 22.82 -3.84 -6.15
N THR A 278 23.97 -3.22 -5.96
CA THR A 278 25.27 -3.86 -5.84
C THR A 278 25.58 -4.39 -4.44
N GLY A 279 24.69 -4.18 -3.47
CA GLY A 279 24.87 -4.63 -2.10
C GLY A 279 24.95 -6.16 -1.99
N LYS A 280 25.63 -6.69 -0.98
CA LYS A 280 25.66 -8.12 -0.61
C LYS A 280 24.36 -8.54 0.12
N GLN A 281 24.06 -9.84 0.19
CA GLN A 281 22.88 -10.34 0.91
C GLN A 281 22.95 -10.04 2.41
N SER A 282 24.16 -10.00 2.98
CA SER A 282 24.40 -9.55 4.34
C SER A 282 23.95 -8.10 4.57
N GLU A 283 23.94 -7.26 3.53
CA GLU A 283 23.50 -5.87 3.65
C GLU A 283 21.99 -5.79 3.84
N THR A 284 21.20 -6.52 3.05
CA THR A 284 19.74 -6.50 3.16
C THR A 284 19.23 -7.17 4.43
N ASN A 285 19.96 -8.19 4.93
CA ASN A 285 19.71 -8.74 6.27
C ASN A 285 19.99 -7.68 7.37
N ALA A 286 21.04 -6.88 7.21
CA ALA A 286 21.33 -5.78 8.12
C ALA A 286 20.23 -4.72 8.12
N PHE A 287 19.70 -4.34 6.95
CA PHE A 287 18.59 -3.39 6.86
C PHE A 287 17.33 -3.89 7.55
N SER A 288 16.94 -5.16 7.37
CA SER A 288 15.81 -5.76 8.08
C SER A 288 16.03 -5.79 9.60
N SER A 289 17.24 -6.13 10.05
CA SER A 289 17.62 -6.14 11.47
C SER A 289 17.63 -4.73 12.09
N VAL A 290 18.08 -3.72 11.34
CA VAL A 290 18.03 -2.32 11.75
C VAL A 290 16.58 -1.83 11.80
N ALA A 291 15.75 -2.21 10.82
CA ALA A 291 14.35 -1.80 10.74
C ALA A 291 13.51 -2.26 11.95
N SER A 292 13.63 -3.53 12.34
CA SER A 292 12.94 -4.05 13.53
C SER A 292 13.36 -3.30 14.80
N ARG A 293 14.67 -3.03 14.96
CA ARG A 293 15.19 -2.26 16.10
C ARG A 293 14.72 -0.80 16.09
N LEU A 294 14.60 -0.16 14.93
CA LEU A 294 14.08 1.21 14.83
C LEU A 294 12.61 1.32 15.23
N MET A 295 11.80 0.32 14.87
CA MET A 295 10.42 0.23 15.34
C MET A 295 10.38 0.09 16.88
N LEU A 296 11.26 -0.71 17.48
CA LEU A 296 11.37 -0.80 18.94
C LEU A 296 11.81 0.52 19.61
N GLN A 297 12.52 1.38 18.88
CA GLN A 297 12.94 2.72 19.31
C GLN A 297 11.87 3.80 19.11
N GLY A 298 10.67 3.44 18.63
CA GLY A 298 9.55 4.35 18.52
C GLY A 298 9.41 5.06 17.17
N ILE A 299 10.15 4.64 16.14
CA ILE A 299 9.90 5.11 14.77
C ILE A 299 8.51 4.60 14.32
N PRO A 300 7.59 5.47 13.89
CA PRO A 300 6.20 5.05 13.67
C PRO A 300 6.03 4.06 12.52
N VAL A 301 6.74 4.28 11.41
CA VAL A 301 6.74 3.42 10.23
C VAL A 301 8.15 3.23 9.71
N VAL A 302 8.54 1.98 9.47
CA VAL A 302 9.82 1.64 8.83
C VAL A 302 9.57 0.74 7.62
N ILE A 303 10.08 1.13 6.47
CA ILE A 303 10.09 0.31 5.25
C ILE A 303 11.54 -0.10 4.98
N ALA A 304 11.81 -1.39 4.79
CA ALA A 304 13.16 -1.89 4.54
C ALA A 304 13.19 -2.96 3.45
N MET A 305 14.26 -2.98 2.66
CA MET A 305 14.46 -3.99 1.62
C MET A 305 15.15 -5.23 2.21
N GLN A 306 14.44 -6.37 2.26
CA GLN A 306 14.98 -7.62 2.83
C GLN A 306 15.83 -8.44 1.84
N TYR A 307 15.77 -8.10 0.55
CA TYR A 307 16.56 -8.70 -0.51
C TYR A 307 17.22 -7.63 -1.37
N LYS A 308 18.23 -8.05 -2.14
CA LYS A 308 18.77 -7.23 -3.21
C LYS A 308 17.70 -6.98 -4.24
N ILE A 309 17.62 -5.74 -4.70
CA ILE A 309 16.66 -5.27 -5.69
C ILE A 309 17.42 -4.56 -6.80
N SER A 310 17.03 -4.78 -8.07
CA SER A 310 17.64 -4.03 -9.17
C SER A 310 17.27 -2.55 -9.07
N ASN A 311 18.10 -1.64 -9.60
CA ASN A 311 17.81 -0.22 -9.58
C ASN A 311 16.49 0.10 -10.30
N LEU A 312 16.17 -0.63 -11.38
CA LEU A 312 14.89 -0.50 -12.08
C LEU A 312 13.70 -0.83 -11.17
N THR A 313 13.79 -1.93 -10.43
CA THR A 313 12.74 -2.38 -9.50
C THR A 313 12.61 -1.45 -8.29
N ALA A 314 13.73 -0.98 -7.74
CA ALA A 314 13.74 0.00 -6.64
C ALA A 314 13.08 1.31 -7.08
N VAL A 315 13.40 1.81 -8.27
CA VAL A 315 12.77 3.00 -8.85
C VAL A 315 11.29 2.78 -9.11
N SER A 316 10.88 1.60 -9.58
CA SER A 316 9.46 1.27 -9.77
C SER A 316 8.69 1.30 -8.46
N PHE A 317 9.24 0.67 -7.40
CA PHE A 317 8.69 0.70 -6.05
C PHE A 317 8.54 2.14 -5.53
N VAL A 318 9.62 2.92 -5.55
CA VAL A 318 9.65 4.29 -5.04
C VAL A 318 8.62 5.17 -5.76
N LYS A 319 8.56 5.09 -7.10
CA LYS A 319 7.60 5.86 -7.91
C LYS A 319 6.17 5.51 -7.57
N GLU A 320 5.86 4.23 -7.42
CA GLU A 320 4.50 3.79 -7.08
C GLU A 320 4.16 4.20 -5.66
N PHE A 321 5.04 3.93 -4.69
CA PHE A 321 4.86 4.25 -3.28
C PHE A 321 4.54 5.74 -3.08
N TYR A 322 5.42 6.65 -3.51
CA TYR A 322 5.21 8.08 -3.33
C TYR A 322 3.97 8.58 -4.09
N SER A 323 3.72 8.08 -5.31
CA SER A 323 2.49 8.40 -6.07
C SER A 323 1.23 8.03 -5.30
N ARG A 324 1.20 6.88 -4.62
CA ARG A 324 0.06 6.44 -3.79
C ARG A 324 -0.10 7.28 -2.53
N ILE A 325 1.00 7.56 -1.83
CA ILE A 325 1.00 8.46 -0.67
C ILE A 325 0.40 9.83 -1.03
N ILE A 326 0.83 10.42 -2.14
CA ILE A 326 0.35 11.72 -2.63
C ILE A 326 -1.15 11.67 -2.98
N LYS A 327 -1.66 10.52 -3.44
CA LYS A 327 -3.08 10.29 -3.71
C LYS A 327 -3.92 10.07 -2.45
N GLY A 328 -3.32 10.09 -1.27
CA GLY A 328 -4.00 9.93 0.02
C GLY A 328 -4.19 8.47 0.46
N ASP A 329 -3.60 7.50 -0.25
CA ASP A 329 -3.56 6.11 0.22
C ASP A 329 -2.79 6.04 1.55
N SER A 330 -3.18 5.10 2.43
CA SER A 330 -2.39 4.81 3.61
C SER A 330 -1.04 4.20 3.25
N VAL A 331 -0.08 4.25 4.17
CA VAL A 331 1.29 3.76 3.93
C VAL A 331 1.31 2.26 3.62
N GLU A 332 0.51 1.44 4.32
CA GLU A 332 0.38 0.01 4.03
C GLU A 332 -0.27 -0.26 2.67
N GLU A 333 -1.26 0.55 2.27
CA GLU A 333 -1.88 0.44 0.95
C GLU A 333 -0.92 0.85 -0.17
N ALA A 334 -0.13 1.91 0.05
CA ALA A 334 0.90 2.37 -0.88
C ALA A 334 1.97 1.30 -1.11
N VAL A 335 2.44 0.66 -0.03
CA VAL A 335 3.39 -0.48 -0.13
C VAL A 335 2.73 -1.65 -0.84
N GLN A 336 1.50 -2.03 -0.48
CA GLN A 336 0.81 -3.14 -1.15
C GLN A 336 0.65 -2.91 -2.65
N LYS A 337 0.21 -1.71 -3.07
CA LYS A 337 0.06 -1.36 -4.49
C LYS A 337 1.40 -1.36 -5.22
N ALA A 338 2.48 -0.94 -4.55
CA ALA A 338 3.83 -1.05 -5.09
C ALA A 338 4.27 -2.52 -5.25
N ARG A 339 4.06 -3.37 -4.25
CA ARG A 339 4.35 -4.81 -4.34
C ARG A 339 3.54 -5.48 -5.46
N PHE A 340 2.25 -5.17 -5.59
CA PHE A 340 1.42 -5.64 -6.69
C PHE A 340 1.99 -5.24 -8.05
N LYS A 341 2.38 -3.97 -8.22
CA LYS A 341 3.03 -3.51 -9.45
C LYS A 341 4.30 -4.29 -9.78
N LEU A 342 5.17 -4.52 -8.79
CA LEU A 342 6.37 -5.32 -8.99
C LEU A 342 6.04 -6.76 -9.43
N SER A 343 4.98 -7.36 -8.90
CA SER A 343 4.54 -8.69 -9.33
C SER A 343 4.04 -8.73 -10.78
N ILE A 344 3.42 -7.65 -11.27
CA ILE A 344 3.01 -7.52 -12.67
C ILE A 344 4.23 -7.32 -13.58
N GLU A 345 5.20 -6.51 -13.16
CA GLU A 345 6.40 -6.20 -13.94
C GLU A 345 7.37 -7.39 -14.03
N ASN A 346 7.52 -8.15 -12.93
CA ASN A 346 8.57 -9.15 -12.78
C ASN A 346 8.05 -10.58 -12.59
N GLY A 347 6.74 -10.79 -12.45
CA GLY A 347 6.13 -12.08 -12.14
C GLY A 347 6.38 -12.54 -10.70
N TYR A 348 5.84 -13.72 -10.36
CA TYR A 348 6.08 -14.39 -9.07
C TYR A 348 7.31 -15.31 -9.08
N GLU A 349 7.98 -15.46 -10.22
CA GLU A 349 9.25 -16.20 -10.33
C GLU A 349 10.44 -15.45 -9.71
N ARG A 350 10.24 -14.16 -9.41
CA ARG A 350 11.20 -13.29 -8.72
C ARG A 350 10.59 -12.79 -7.43
N ARG A 351 11.40 -12.72 -6.38
CA ARG A 351 11.01 -12.26 -5.04
C ARG A 351 10.92 -10.73 -4.91
N ASP A 352 10.98 -10.02 -6.04
CA ASP A 352 11.02 -8.56 -6.08
C ASP A 352 9.80 -7.94 -5.38
N PHE A 353 8.61 -8.53 -5.56
CA PHE A 353 7.38 -8.10 -4.88
C PHE A 353 7.44 -8.25 -3.35
N ALA A 354 8.18 -9.22 -2.83
CA ALA A 354 8.31 -9.47 -1.40
C ALA A 354 9.50 -8.72 -0.78
N THR A 355 10.30 -8.02 -1.58
CA THR A 355 11.52 -7.34 -1.11
C THR A 355 11.23 -6.19 -0.14
N PRO A 356 10.26 -5.31 -0.39
CA PRO A 356 9.89 -4.28 0.58
C PRO A 356 9.15 -4.90 1.76
N VAL A 357 9.70 -4.80 2.96
CA VAL A 357 9.07 -5.12 4.25
C VAL A 357 8.61 -3.83 4.91
N ILE A 358 7.46 -3.86 5.58
CA ILE A 358 6.92 -2.72 6.30
C ILE A 358 6.61 -3.10 7.75
N PHE A 359 7.12 -2.28 8.67
CA PHE A 359 6.85 -2.30 10.10
C PHE A 359 6.06 -1.06 10.48
N MET A 360 4.96 -1.21 11.22
CA MET A 360 4.10 -0.09 11.60
C MET A 360 3.67 -0.18 13.06
N GLY A 361 3.66 0.97 13.74
CA GLY A 361 3.17 1.17 15.10
C GLY A 361 2.25 2.39 15.22
N VAL A 362 1.35 2.58 14.25
CA VAL A 362 0.50 3.78 14.12
C VAL A 362 -0.98 3.48 14.27
N GLN A 363 -1.77 4.51 14.60
CA GLN A 363 -3.24 4.42 14.73
C GLN A 363 -3.90 4.21 13.37
N ASP A 364 -3.49 5.01 12.39
CA ASP A 364 -3.85 4.90 10.98
C ASP A 364 -2.60 5.21 10.14
N GLY A 365 -2.54 4.63 8.94
CA GLY A 365 -1.42 4.80 8.02
C GLY A 365 -1.54 6.03 7.11
N HIS A 366 -2.47 6.96 7.33
CA HIS A 366 -2.66 8.08 6.41
C HIS A 366 -1.75 9.26 6.76
N LEU A 367 -0.94 9.71 5.79
CA LEU A 367 -0.13 10.92 5.93
C LEU A 367 -0.96 12.19 5.72
N PHE A 368 -1.83 12.20 4.72
CA PHE A 368 -2.76 13.31 4.53
C PHE A 368 -4.04 12.99 5.28
N GLU A 369 -4.79 14.02 5.68
CA GLU A 369 -6.18 13.77 6.02
C GLU A 369 -6.79 13.03 4.82
N SER A 370 -7.23 11.79 5.04
CA SER A 370 -8.26 11.24 4.18
C SER A 370 -9.31 12.32 4.21
N ILE A 371 -9.51 13.01 3.10
CA ILE A 371 -10.77 13.65 2.84
C ILE A 371 -11.70 12.43 2.93
N PRO A 372 -12.47 12.23 4.03
CA PRO A 372 -13.58 11.32 3.89
C PRO A 372 -14.28 11.84 2.64
N PRO A 373 -14.69 11.01 1.66
CA PRO A 373 -15.64 11.51 0.67
C PRO A 373 -16.68 12.21 1.52
N THR A 374 -16.72 13.54 1.42
CA THR A 374 -17.42 14.32 2.42
C THR A 374 -18.83 13.79 2.24
N ILE A 375 -19.30 13.01 3.22
CA ILE A 375 -20.68 13.10 3.59
C ILE A 375 -20.71 14.51 4.16
N SER A 376 -20.76 15.48 3.26
CA SER A 376 -21.40 16.73 3.52
C SER A 376 -22.77 16.27 3.93
N GLU A 377 -22.98 16.17 5.25
CA GLU A 377 -24.31 16.37 5.78
C GLU A 377 -24.75 17.69 5.15
N SER A 378 -25.63 17.58 4.14
CA SER A 378 -26.15 18.61 3.25
C SER A 378 -25.17 19.31 2.29
N GLU A 379 -24.77 18.62 1.21
CA GLU A 379 -25.14 19.15 -0.11
C GLU A 379 -25.93 18.01 -0.76
N GLU A 380 -27.25 18.12 -0.71
CA GLU A 380 -28.15 17.18 -1.36
C GLU A 380 -27.73 17.08 -2.84
N THR A 381 -27.43 15.87 -3.33
CA THR A 381 -27.61 15.61 -4.75
C THR A 381 -29.09 15.87 -5.01
N GLU A 382 -29.39 17.02 -5.58
CA GLU A 382 -30.75 17.39 -5.94
C GLU A 382 -31.21 16.37 -7.00
N ASP A 383 -32.29 15.63 -6.72
CA ASP A 383 -32.91 14.78 -7.74
C ASP A 383 -33.21 15.65 -8.98
N LEU A 384 -33.06 15.08 -10.17
CA LEU A 384 -33.30 15.84 -11.39
C LEU A 384 -34.75 16.31 -11.39
N ASN A 385 -34.95 17.62 -11.48
CA ASN A 385 -36.30 18.14 -11.56
C ASN A 385 -36.92 17.75 -12.94
N PRO A 386 -38.24 17.89 -13.12
CA PRO A 386 -38.89 17.53 -14.38
C PRO A 386 -38.29 18.23 -15.61
N SER A 387 -37.78 19.47 -15.46
CA SER A 387 -37.12 20.21 -16.55
C SER A 387 -35.76 19.64 -16.92
N ASP A 388 -34.97 19.19 -15.93
CA ASP A 388 -33.68 18.55 -16.16
C ASP A 388 -33.89 17.19 -16.86
N THR A 389 -34.90 16.44 -16.42
CA THR A 389 -35.30 15.16 -17.04
C THR A 389 -35.72 15.37 -18.50
N GLU A 390 -36.59 16.34 -18.77
CA GLU A 390 -37.02 16.66 -20.14
C GLU A 390 -35.84 17.05 -21.03
N THR A 391 -34.90 17.83 -20.49
CA THR A 391 -33.68 18.23 -21.21
C THR A 391 -32.83 17.03 -21.61
N LEU A 392 -32.62 16.07 -20.70
CA LEU A 392 -31.86 14.85 -21.01
C LEU A 392 -32.58 13.96 -22.02
N VAL A 393 -33.91 13.83 -21.92
CA VAL A 393 -34.74 13.11 -22.89
C VAL A 393 -34.59 13.71 -24.28
N ASP A 394 -34.70 15.04 -24.40
CA ASP A 394 -34.56 15.75 -25.67
C ASP A 394 -33.18 15.55 -26.30
N ILE A 395 -32.12 15.65 -25.50
CA ILE A 395 -30.74 15.43 -25.97
C ILE A 395 -30.55 13.98 -26.42
N LEU A 396 -31.07 13.01 -25.67
CA LEU A 396 -31.00 11.59 -26.03
C LEU A 396 -31.69 11.31 -27.36
N ILE A 397 -32.90 11.85 -27.57
CA ILE A 397 -33.63 11.72 -28.82
C ILE A 397 -32.84 12.34 -29.98
N ARG A 398 -32.36 13.58 -29.82
CA ARG A 398 -31.59 14.30 -30.86
C ARG A 398 -30.26 13.62 -31.18
N SER A 399 -29.64 12.96 -30.20
CA SER A 399 -28.39 12.21 -30.40
C SER A 399 -28.55 10.95 -31.25
N SER A 400 -29.79 10.52 -31.52
CA SER A 400 -30.13 9.26 -32.20
C SER A 400 -29.64 7.99 -31.49
N ARG A 401 -29.10 8.08 -30.26
CA ARG A 401 -28.56 6.94 -29.50
C ARG A 401 -29.63 6.01 -28.91
N VAL A 402 -30.89 6.40 -28.99
CA VAL A 402 -32.04 5.64 -28.46
C VAL A 402 -32.97 5.11 -29.55
N ASN A 403 -32.62 5.29 -30.82
CA ASN A 403 -33.50 4.99 -31.96
C ASN A 403 -33.56 3.50 -32.33
N THR A 404 -32.49 2.74 -32.07
CA THR A 404 -32.41 1.31 -32.40
C THR A 404 -32.03 0.50 -31.17
N LEU A 405 -32.43 -0.78 -31.14
CA LEU A 405 -32.08 -1.71 -30.05
C LEU A 405 -30.56 -1.78 -29.83
N SER A 406 -29.77 -1.81 -30.90
CA SER A 406 -28.31 -1.83 -30.83
C SER A 406 -27.74 -0.55 -30.18
N SER A 407 -28.30 0.61 -30.51
CA SER A 407 -27.88 1.90 -29.93
C SER A 407 -28.25 2.00 -28.45
N ARG A 408 -29.45 1.52 -28.07
CA ARG A 408 -29.90 1.44 -26.67
C ARG A 408 -28.99 0.55 -25.83
N ARG A 409 -28.66 -0.66 -26.32
CA ARG A 409 -27.72 -1.58 -25.64
C ARG A 409 -26.34 -0.96 -25.48
N SER A 410 -25.83 -0.33 -26.54
CA SER A 410 -24.53 0.35 -26.52
C SER A 410 -24.51 1.51 -25.53
N LEU A 411 -25.59 2.28 -25.44
CA LEU A 411 -25.75 3.37 -24.47
C LEU A 411 -25.70 2.83 -23.03
N CYS A 412 -26.53 1.84 -22.69
CA CYS A 412 -26.56 1.22 -21.36
C CYS A 412 -25.18 0.69 -20.93
N ILE A 413 -24.49 -0.05 -21.81
CA ILE A 413 -23.14 -0.55 -21.56
C ILE A 413 -22.16 0.61 -21.31
N SER A 414 -22.24 1.67 -22.12
CA SER A 414 -21.33 2.82 -22.01
C SER A 414 -21.48 3.64 -20.72
N ILE A 415 -22.62 3.49 -20.04
CA ILE A 415 -22.92 4.08 -18.72
C ILE A 415 -22.88 3.05 -17.59
N GLN A 416 -22.37 1.84 -17.86
CA GLN A 416 -22.25 0.72 -16.91
C GLN A 416 -23.59 0.24 -16.32
N VAL A 417 -24.66 0.31 -17.11
CA VAL A 417 -25.95 -0.31 -16.81
C VAL A 417 -26.07 -1.59 -17.62
N ASN A 418 -26.35 -2.72 -16.97
CA ASN A 418 -26.60 -3.97 -17.66
C ASN A 418 -27.92 -3.86 -18.45
N PRO A 419 -27.90 -3.98 -19.80
CA PRO A 419 -29.11 -3.82 -20.60
C PRO A 419 -30.21 -4.82 -20.24
N ASP A 420 -29.84 -6.02 -19.80
CA ASP A 420 -30.78 -7.11 -19.53
C ASP A 420 -31.52 -6.92 -18.20
N ASP A 421 -31.01 -6.03 -17.32
CA ASP A 421 -31.63 -5.70 -16.02
C ASP A 421 -32.63 -4.54 -16.11
N THR A 422 -32.75 -3.88 -17.27
CA THR A 422 -33.63 -2.71 -17.42
C THR A 422 -35.11 -3.09 -17.59
N GLY A 423 -35.42 -4.24 -18.21
CA GLY A 423 -36.80 -4.70 -18.40
C GLY A 423 -37.63 -3.97 -19.47
N PHE A 424 -37.08 -2.93 -20.13
CA PHE A 424 -37.82 -2.11 -21.13
C PHE A 424 -37.04 -1.85 -22.44
N MET A 425 -36.19 -2.79 -22.87
CA MET A 425 -35.32 -2.60 -24.05
C MET A 425 -36.04 -2.64 -25.40
N GLU A 426 -37.16 -3.37 -25.49
CA GLU A 426 -37.83 -3.73 -26.74
C GLU A 426 -39.20 -3.05 -26.90
N ASN A 427 -39.62 -2.78 -28.14
CA ASN A 427 -40.98 -2.36 -28.52
C ASN A 427 -41.56 -1.08 -27.89
N ILE A 428 -40.70 -0.13 -27.49
CA ILE A 428 -41.13 1.20 -27.00
C ILE A 428 -40.54 2.33 -27.85
N ALA A 429 -41.21 3.48 -27.89
CA ALA A 429 -40.75 4.63 -28.66
C ALA A 429 -39.42 5.17 -28.09
N PRO A 430 -38.57 5.85 -28.89
CA PRO A 430 -37.29 6.38 -28.42
C PRO A 430 -37.40 7.32 -27.21
N ARG A 431 -38.48 8.11 -27.15
CA ARG A 431 -38.80 8.99 -26.02
C ARG A 431 -39.12 8.20 -24.75
N ASP A 432 -40.04 7.23 -24.84
CA ASP A 432 -40.42 6.37 -23.72
C ASP A 432 -39.21 5.62 -23.14
N PHE A 433 -38.29 5.18 -24.02
CA PHE A 433 -37.04 4.55 -23.58
C PHE A 433 -36.16 5.53 -22.79
N ALA A 434 -35.99 6.75 -23.28
CA ALA A 434 -35.17 7.76 -22.61
C ALA A 434 -35.75 8.13 -21.24
N GLU A 435 -37.07 8.32 -21.16
CA GLU A 435 -37.79 8.61 -19.91
C GLU A 435 -37.67 7.45 -18.91
N GLN A 436 -37.90 6.20 -19.34
CA GLN A 436 -37.78 5.03 -18.46
C GLN A 436 -36.34 4.79 -18.00
N LEU A 437 -35.34 5.04 -18.86
CA LEU A 437 -33.93 4.94 -18.48
C LEU A 437 -33.59 5.98 -17.41
N ILE A 438 -33.95 7.24 -17.61
CA ILE A 438 -33.65 8.30 -16.64
C ILE A 438 -34.41 8.08 -15.33
N ASP A 439 -35.68 7.67 -15.39
CA ASP A 439 -36.49 7.32 -14.22
C ASP A 439 -35.90 6.13 -13.45
N LEU A 440 -35.45 5.06 -14.14
CA LEU A 440 -34.76 3.94 -13.51
C LEU A 440 -33.50 4.40 -12.76
N LEU A 441 -32.69 5.25 -13.39
CA LEU A 441 -31.45 5.74 -12.78
C LEU A 441 -31.70 6.65 -11.57
N GLN A 442 -32.76 7.48 -11.62
CA GLN A 442 -33.17 8.30 -10.48
C GLN A 442 -33.74 7.43 -9.34
N LYS A 443 -34.67 6.52 -9.63
CA LYS A 443 -35.27 5.62 -8.63
C LYS A 443 -34.24 4.72 -7.94
N THR A 444 -33.23 4.27 -8.68
CA THR A 444 -32.14 3.44 -8.13
C THR A 444 -31.00 4.28 -7.52
N ARG A 445 -31.10 5.62 -7.55
CA ARG A 445 -30.06 6.56 -7.12
C ARG A 445 -28.69 6.26 -7.74
N ASN A 446 -28.69 5.84 -9.00
CA ASN A 446 -27.47 5.53 -9.74
C ASN A 446 -26.90 6.80 -10.41
N PHE A 447 -26.44 7.73 -9.57
CA PHE A 447 -25.88 9.02 -10.00
C PHE A 447 -24.62 8.86 -10.86
N PHE A 448 -23.84 7.79 -10.62
CA PHE A 448 -22.70 7.44 -11.47
C PHE A 448 -23.12 7.24 -12.93
N ALA A 449 -24.17 6.45 -13.18
CA ALA A 449 -24.67 6.22 -14.54
C ALA A 449 -25.30 7.49 -15.15
N LEU A 450 -25.99 8.33 -14.37
CA LEU A 450 -26.49 9.64 -14.82
C LEU A 450 -25.35 10.58 -15.24
N CYS A 451 -24.25 10.61 -14.48
CA CYS A 451 -23.08 11.40 -14.81
C CYS A 451 -22.37 10.90 -16.07
N LYS A 452 -22.20 9.58 -16.20
CA LYS A 452 -21.67 8.97 -17.43
C LYS A 452 -22.60 9.26 -18.61
N LEU A 453 -23.91 9.21 -18.43
CA LEU A 453 -24.87 9.57 -19.46
C LEU A 453 -24.63 11.01 -19.96
N CYS A 454 -24.55 11.98 -19.04
CA CYS A 454 -24.25 13.38 -19.36
C CYS A 454 -22.93 13.55 -20.11
N GLN A 455 -21.86 12.88 -19.67
CA GLN A 455 -20.56 12.89 -20.33
C GLN A 455 -20.60 12.31 -21.75
N ARG A 456 -21.44 11.30 -21.99
CA ARG A 456 -21.56 10.65 -23.32
C ARG A 456 -22.39 11.47 -24.31
N ILE A 457 -23.34 12.27 -23.82
CA ILE A 457 -24.20 13.10 -24.68
C ILE A 457 -23.65 14.52 -24.91
N ALA A 458 -22.81 15.03 -24.00
CA ALA A 458 -22.20 16.36 -24.08
C ALA A 458 -21.44 16.70 -25.40
N PRO A 459 -20.71 15.77 -26.03
CA PRO A 459 -19.96 16.09 -27.25
C PRO A 459 -20.83 16.20 -28.52
N ILE A 460 -22.13 15.87 -28.46
CA ILE A 460 -22.87 15.41 -29.63
C ILE A 460 -23.93 16.42 -30.12
N VAL A 461 -24.48 17.27 -29.24
CA VAL A 461 -25.54 18.22 -29.61
C VAL A 461 -25.12 19.65 -29.29
N PRO A 462 -24.70 20.45 -30.29
CA PRO A 462 -24.40 21.86 -30.10
C PRO A 462 -25.64 22.60 -29.59
N GLY A 463 -25.51 23.36 -28.50
CA GLY A 463 -26.58 24.20 -27.95
C GLY A 463 -27.07 23.85 -26.55
N PHE A 464 -26.71 22.68 -25.99
CA PHE A 464 -27.14 22.26 -24.64
C PHE A 464 -26.01 22.27 -23.59
N ARG A 465 -24.90 22.95 -23.88
CA ARG A 465 -23.69 22.89 -23.04
C ARG A 465 -23.93 23.50 -21.66
N THR A 466 -24.69 24.59 -21.59
CA THR A 466 -24.97 25.29 -20.33
C THR A 466 -25.89 24.48 -19.44
N GLU A 467 -26.93 23.89 -20.04
CA GLU A 467 -27.92 23.04 -19.38
C GLU A 467 -27.28 21.73 -18.90
N LEU A 468 -26.46 21.09 -19.73
CA LEU A 468 -25.72 19.89 -19.35
C LEU A 468 -24.71 20.16 -18.23
N ASN A 469 -23.99 21.30 -18.27
CA ASN A 469 -23.11 21.68 -17.17
C ASN A 469 -23.90 21.91 -15.87
N SER A 470 -25.08 22.54 -15.96
CA SER A 470 -25.97 22.73 -14.81
C SER A 470 -26.43 21.40 -14.22
N ILE A 471 -26.82 20.45 -15.07
CA ILE A 471 -27.25 19.11 -14.66
C ILE A 471 -26.07 18.32 -14.06
N GLN A 472 -24.89 18.40 -14.67
CA GLN A 472 -23.68 17.75 -14.15
C GLN A 472 -23.25 18.31 -12.79
N ASN A 473 -23.44 19.60 -12.57
CA ASN A 473 -23.19 20.23 -11.27
C ASN A 473 -24.20 19.75 -10.21
N LYS A 474 -25.50 19.70 -10.53
CA LYS A 474 -26.55 19.17 -9.63
C LYS A 474 -26.29 17.71 -9.23
N LEU A 475 -25.86 16.90 -10.19
CA LEU A 475 -25.51 15.48 -9.98
C LEU A 475 -24.13 15.28 -9.33
N ASN A 476 -23.39 16.36 -9.09
CA ASN A 476 -22.02 16.36 -8.55
C ASN A 476 -21.06 15.43 -9.32
N CYS A 477 -21.09 15.50 -10.66
CA CYS A 477 -20.39 14.53 -11.51
C CYS A 477 -18.87 14.51 -11.38
N ASN A 478 -18.27 15.55 -10.79
CA ASN A 478 -16.83 15.62 -10.51
C ASN A 478 -16.36 14.54 -9.53
N GLN A 479 -17.27 13.93 -8.75
CA GLN A 479 -16.93 12.82 -7.86
C GLN A 479 -16.80 11.46 -8.59
N TYR A 480 -17.16 11.39 -9.88
CA TYR A 480 -17.25 10.16 -10.67
C TYR A 480 -16.35 10.15 -11.92
N GLU A 481 -15.43 11.12 -12.01
CA GLU A 481 -14.35 11.19 -13.03
C GLU A 481 -13.18 10.26 -12.66
#